data_AF-D8TNF7-F1
#
_entry.id   AF-D8TNF7-F1
#
_cell.length_a   1.000
_cell.length_b   1.000
_cell.length_c   1.000
_cell.angle_alpha   90.00
_cell.angle_beta   90.00
_cell.angle_gamma   90.00
#
_symmetry.space_group_name_H-M   'P 1'
#
loop_
_entity.id
_entity.type
_entity.pdbx_description
1 polymer ?
#
loop_
_entity_poly.entity_id
_entity_poly.type
_entity_poly.pdbx_seq_one_letter_code
_entity_poly.pdbx_strand_id
1 'polypeptide(L)'
;MGKLSCSPRHSSTHVGRHPHNLIHMDVSGPMPDASVGGTRCFTALYDDFSKFFELCCIAVKGEVPGTVHKVSQQWERQTGVEVHFLYL
;
A
#
# COMPACT_ATOMS: atom_id res chain seq x y z
N MET A 1 19.00 25.10 -21.03
CA MET A 1 17.99 24.14 -20.54
C MET A 1 18.60 22.75 -20.61
N GLY A 2 19.06 22.19 -19.49
CA GLY A 2 19.59 20.83 -19.43
C GLY A 2 18.51 19.89 -18.88
N LYS A 3 18.17 18.83 -19.61
CA LYS A 3 17.25 17.79 -19.13
C LYS A 3 18.00 16.95 -18.10
N LEU A 4 17.54 16.94 -16.85
CA LEU A 4 18.06 16.00 -15.85
C LEU A 4 17.76 14.58 -16.36
N SER A 5 18.79 13.82 -16.73
CA SER A 5 18.63 12.41 -17.03
C SER A 5 18.43 11.66 -15.72
N CYS A 6 17.37 10.87 -15.62
CA CYS A 6 17.17 10.00 -14.47
C CYS A 6 18.25 8.90 -14.55
N SER A 7 19.16 8.85 -13.56
CA SER A 7 20.13 7.76 -13.47
C SER A 7 19.41 6.41 -13.38
N PRO A 8 20.00 5.32 -13.92
CA PRO A 8 19.40 3.99 -13.84
C PRO A 8 19.12 3.65 -12.37
N ARG A 9 17.87 3.32 -12.06
CA ARG A 9 17.54 2.79 -10.73
C ARG A 9 17.96 1.33 -10.69
N HIS A 10 18.61 0.91 -9.61
CA HIS A 10 18.84 -0.51 -9.37
C HIS A 10 17.50 -1.22 -9.22
N SER A 11 17.32 -2.34 -9.93
CA SER A 11 16.16 -3.21 -9.72
C SER A 11 16.26 -3.83 -8.33
N SER A 12 15.16 -3.81 -7.56
CA SER A 12 15.08 -4.55 -6.30
C SER A 12 15.33 -6.05 -6.55
N THR A 13 16.06 -6.70 -5.65
CA THR A 13 16.17 -8.17 -5.61
C THR A 13 14.99 -8.81 -4.88
N HIS A 14 14.20 -8.03 -4.15
CA HIS A 14 12.98 -8.45 -3.48
C HIS A 14 11.81 -8.23 -4.43
N VAL A 15 11.39 -9.31 -5.09
CA VAL A 15 10.26 -9.35 -6.03
C VAL A 15 9.33 -10.49 -5.61
N GLY A 16 8.03 -10.19 -5.49
CA GLY A 16 7.01 -11.18 -5.17
C GLY A 16 6.91 -12.23 -6.28
N ARG A 17 6.86 -13.52 -5.90
CA ARG A 17 6.77 -14.64 -6.87
C ARG A 17 5.37 -15.23 -7.02
N HIS A 18 4.48 -14.87 -6.11
CA HIS A 18 3.08 -15.28 -6.08
C HIS A 18 2.27 -14.17 -5.37
N PRO A 19 0.93 -14.15 -5.51
CA PRO A 19 0.09 -13.17 -4.84
C PRO A 19 0.36 -13.13 -3.33
N HIS A 20 0.34 -11.94 -2.74
CA HIS A 20 0.52 -11.68 -1.31
C HIS A 20 1.88 -12.07 -0.74
N ASN A 21 2.86 -12.45 -1.58
CA ASN A 21 4.23 -12.73 -1.14
C ASN A 21 4.90 -11.47 -0.58
N LEU A 22 4.64 -10.32 -1.22
CA LEU A 22 5.25 -9.05 -0.88
C LEU A 22 4.24 -7.92 -1.10
N ILE A 23 3.72 -7.39 0.00
CA ILE A 23 2.84 -6.23 0.00
C ILE A 23 3.62 -5.05 0.55
N HIS A 24 3.76 -4.01 -0.27
CA HIS A 24 4.28 -2.72 0.14
C HIS A 24 3.15 -1.91 0.75
N MET A 25 3.41 -1.30 1.91
CA MET A 25 2.48 -0.41 2.56
C MET A 25 3.18 0.87 2.97
N ASP A 26 2.47 2.00 2.83
CA ASP A 26 2.92 3.27 3.39
C ASP A 26 1.72 4.07 3.92
N VAL A 27 1.97 4.91 4.93
CA VAL A 27 0.96 5.74 5.58
C VAL A 27 1.43 7.17 5.57
N SER A 28 0.57 8.06 5.08
CA SER A 28 0.86 9.48 5.02
C SER A 28 -0.13 10.30 5.84
N GLY A 29 0.35 11.42 6.37
CA GLY A 29 -0.45 12.42 7.07
C GLY A 29 -0.08 12.64 8.55
N PRO A 30 -0.82 13.54 9.23
CA PRO A 30 -1.94 14.32 8.71
C PRO A 30 -1.50 15.40 7.70
N MET A 31 -2.16 15.46 6.56
CA MET A 31 -1.96 16.46 5.51
C MET A 31 -2.45 17.83 5.97
N PRO A 32 -1.86 18.95 5.47
CA PRO A 32 -2.31 20.28 5.82
C PRO A 32 -3.81 20.48 5.54
N ASP A 33 -4.23 20.09 4.34
CA ASP A 33 -5.61 20.16 3.88
C ASP A 33 -6.32 18.80 4.02
N ALA A 34 -7.62 18.85 4.25
CA ALA A 34 -8.47 17.67 4.24
C ALA A 34 -8.80 17.25 2.80
N SER A 35 -8.93 15.94 2.59
CA SER A 35 -9.49 15.38 1.37
C SER A 35 -10.96 15.78 1.21
N VAL A 36 -11.54 15.51 0.04
CA VAL A 36 -12.99 15.67 -0.20
C VAL A 36 -13.83 14.90 0.84
N GLY A 37 -13.31 13.77 1.34
CA GLY A 37 -13.95 12.97 2.38
C GLY A 37 -13.68 13.46 3.81
N GLY A 38 -13.04 14.62 4.00
CA GLY A 38 -12.73 15.20 5.31
C GLY A 38 -11.55 14.54 6.04
N THR A 39 -10.96 13.49 5.47
CA THR A 39 -9.80 12.80 6.05
C THR A 39 -8.51 13.54 5.74
N ARG A 40 -7.53 13.44 6.65
CA ARG A 40 -6.20 14.05 6.48
C ARG A 40 -5.08 13.03 6.38
N CYS A 41 -5.38 11.76 6.60
CA CYS A 41 -4.42 10.68 6.46
C CYS A 41 -4.88 9.72 5.36
N PHE A 42 -3.93 9.01 4.78
CA PHE A 42 -4.22 7.89 3.90
C PHE A 42 -3.19 6.79 4.08
N THR A 43 -3.60 5.56 3.82
CA THR A 43 -2.71 4.41 3.73
C THR A 43 -2.79 3.84 2.32
N ALA A 44 -1.64 3.50 1.74
CA ALA A 44 -1.54 2.86 0.45
C ALA A 44 -1.06 1.42 0.68
N LEU A 45 -1.74 0.46 0.06
CA LEU A 45 -1.31 -0.93 -0.01
C LEU A 45 -1.08 -1.30 -1.47
N TYR A 46 0.01 -2.02 -1.73
CA TYR A 46 0.39 -2.46 -3.07
C TYR A 46 0.99 -3.86 -3.03
N ASP A 47 0.34 -4.82 -3.66
CA ASP A 47 0.90 -6.16 -3.85
C ASP A 47 1.84 -6.17 -5.05
N ASP A 48 3.10 -6.55 -4.84
CA ASP A 48 4.11 -6.52 -5.90
C ASP A 48 3.82 -7.55 -7.01
N PHE A 49 3.20 -8.68 -6.70
CA PHE A 49 2.95 -9.71 -7.71
C PHE A 49 1.68 -9.45 -8.53
N SER A 50 0.52 -9.37 -7.86
CA SER A 50 -0.80 -9.20 -8.49
C SER A 50 -1.04 -7.78 -9.00
N LYS A 51 -0.21 -6.82 -8.57
CA LYS A 51 -0.36 -5.38 -8.85
C LYS A 51 -1.65 -4.79 -8.29
N PHE A 52 -2.28 -5.49 -7.34
CA PHE A 52 -3.39 -4.94 -6.57
C PHE A 52 -2.91 -3.72 -5.80
N PHE A 53 -3.70 -2.66 -5.89
CA PHE A 53 -3.41 -1.38 -5.28
C PHE A 53 -4.67 -0.85 -4.63
N GLU A 54 -4.56 -0.41 -3.38
CA GLU A 54 -5.66 0.24 -2.70
C GLU A 54 -5.16 1.45 -1.91
N LEU A 55 -5.84 2.57 -2.09
CA LEU A 55 -5.60 3.80 -1.36
C LEU A 55 -6.79 4.07 -0.44
N CYS A 56 -6.58 3.96 0.86
CA CYS A 56 -7.62 4.13 1.85
C CYS A 56 -7.45 5.44 2.60
N CYS A 57 -8.43 6.33 2.48
CA CYS A 57 -8.56 7.52 3.30
C CYS A 57 -8.90 7.13 4.75
N ILE A 58 -8.13 7.62 5.72
CA ILE A 58 -8.33 7.33 7.16
C ILE A 58 -8.31 8.63 7.97
N ALA A 59 -9.09 8.69 9.04
CA ALA A 59 -9.17 9.92 9.84
C ALA A 59 -7.91 10.09 10.70
N VAL A 60 -7.45 9.00 11.32
CA VAL A 60 -6.26 8.96 12.18
C VAL A 60 -5.39 7.75 11.88
N LYS A 61 -4.08 7.86 12.16
CA LYS A 61 -3.11 6.76 11.93
C LYS A 61 -3.45 5.47 12.70
N GLY A 62 -4.18 5.57 13.81
CA GLY A 62 -4.63 4.39 14.58
C GLY A 62 -5.60 3.46 13.83
N GLU A 63 -6.20 3.92 12.73
CA GLU A 63 -7.12 3.11 11.93
C GLU A 63 -6.39 2.17 10.94
N VAL A 64 -5.08 2.35 10.75
CA VAL A 64 -4.28 1.59 9.77
C VAL A 64 -4.42 0.08 9.95
N PRO A 65 -4.27 -0.52 11.15
CA PRO A 65 -4.35 -1.97 11.30
C PRO A 65 -5.70 -2.54 10.85
N GLY A 66 -6.80 -1.87 11.21
CA GLY A 66 -8.15 -2.28 10.81
C GLY A 66 -8.38 -2.14 9.30
N THR A 67 -7.84 -1.09 8.69
CA THR A 67 -7.92 -0.87 7.24
C THR A 67 -7.11 -1.91 6.48
N VAL A 68 -5.89 -2.18 6.90
CA VAL A 68 -5.01 -3.20 6.33
C VAL A 68 -5.70 -4.57 6.37
N HIS A 69 -6.25 -4.94 7.52
CA HIS A 69 -6.96 -6.21 7.67
C HIS A 69 -8.15 -6.33 6.70
N LYS A 70 -8.94 -5.25 6.52
CA LYS A 70 -10.07 -5.23 5.57
C LYS A 70 -9.61 -5.42 4.12
N VAL A 71 -8.55 -4.72 3.72
CA VAL A 71 -7.99 -4.82 2.36
C VAL A 71 -7.43 -6.22 2.12
N SER A 72 -6.69 -6.77 3.09
CA SER A 72 -6.19 -8.14 3.02
C SER A 72 -7.32 -9.15 2.83
N GLN A 73 -8.37 -9.12 3.66
CA GLN A 73 -9.52 -10.00 3.50
C GLN A 73 -10.24 -9.86 2.16
N GLN A 74 -10.24 -8.65 1.57
CA GLN A 74 -10.79 -8.43 0.24
C GLN A 74 -9.91 -9.12 -0.83
N TRP A 75 -8.60 -8.94 -0.77
CA TRP A 75 -7.66 -9.53 -1.73
C TRP A 75 -7.59 -11.06 -1.61
N GLU A 76 -7.68 -11.60 -0.40
CA GLU A 76 -7.80 -13.04 -0.14
C GLU A 76 -9.04 -13.63 -0.82
N ARG A 77 -10.20 -12.96 -0.71
CA ARG A 77 -11.43 -13.40 -1.38
C ARG A 77 -11.34 -13.34 -2.90
N GLN A 78 -10.56 -12.41 -3.46
CA GLN A 78 -10.39 -12.27 -4.90
C GLN A 78 -9.39 -13.28 -5.50
N THR A 79 -8.38 -13.68 -4.72
CA THR A 79 -7.29 -14.54 -5.20
C THR A 79 -7.39 -15.99 -4.73
N GLY A 80 -8.12 -16.24 -3.64
CA GLY A 80 -8.15 -17.53 -2.94
C GLY A 80 -6.86 -17.83 -2.16
N VAL A 81 -5.97 -16.84 -1.98
CA VAL A 81 -4.67 -16.99 -1.31
C VAL A 81 -4.67 -16.14 -0.05
N GLU A 82 -4.31 -16.73 1.10
CA GLU A 82 -4.20 -16.00 2.37
C GLU A 82 -3.05 -14.99 2.38
N VAL A 83 -3.22 -13.89 3.12
CA VAL A 83 -2.18 -12.89 3.39
C VAL A 83 -1.50 -13.25 4.71
N HIS A 84 -0.17 -13.38 4.69
CA HIS A 84 0.62 -13.64 5.89
C HIS A 84 1.29 -12.35 6.38
N PHE A 85 0.96 -11.92 7.58
CA PHE A 85 1.62 -10.79 8.25
C PHE A 85 2.86 -11.29 9.00
N LEU A 86 4.04 -10.76 8.65
CA LEU A 86 5.28 -11.09 9.36
C LEU A 86 5.44 -10.26 10.64
N TYR A 87 4.90 -9.04 10.67
CA TYR A 87 4.87 -8.15 11.85
C TYR A 87 3.64 -7.23 11.76
N LEU A 88 2.87 -7.14 12.85
CA LEU A 88 1.84 -6.13 13.12
C LEU A 88 2.06 -5.58 14.53
#